data_AF-A0A3N5REX7-F1
#
_entry.id   AF-A0A3N5REX7-F1
#
_cell.length_a   1.000
_cell.length_b   1.000
_cell.length_c   1.000
_cell.angle_alpha   90.00
_cell.angle_beta   90.00
_cell.angle_gamma   90.00
#
_symmetry.space_group_name_H-M   'P 1'
#
loop_
_entity.id
_entity.type
_entity.pdbx_description
1 polymer ?
#
loop_
_entity_poly.entity_id
_entity_poly.type
_entity_poly.pdbx_seq_one_letter_code
_entity_poly.pdbx_strand_id
1 'polypeptide(L)'
;MRITKADVIKSGERELIDSITADLDWSVVEEIFKKYHNLAIEEEVEYKQGDLIVHENRVAYKLDFDIKVRLSIVIDREGNYLSITHSGDRVNPLPEAQAPEEPPVQKPEQTREIGASYEAALLDMDSENR
;
A
#
# COMPACT_ATOMS: atom_id res chain seq x y z
N MET A 1 -48.73 -21.14 -23.92
CA MET A 1 -48.82 -22.04 -22.74
C MET A 1 -47.68 -21.68 -21.78
N ARG A 2 -47.90 -21.65 -20.47
CA ARG A 2 -46.88 -21.36 -19.44
C ARG A 2 -46.79 -22.54 -18.48
N ILE A 3 -45.59 -23.06 -18.25
CA ILE A 3 -45.35 -24.23 -17.38
C ILE A 3 -45.10 -23.79 -15.92
N THR A 4 -44.59 -22.57 -15.72
CA THR A 4 -44.34 -21.98 -14.40
C THR A 4 -44.72 -20.50 -14.39
N LYS A 5 -44.77 -19.91 -13.19
CA LYS A 5 -45.00 -18.47 -13.00
C LYS A 5 -43.71 -17.72 -13.29
N ALA A 6 -43.83 -16.59 -13.99
CA ALA A 6 -42.67 -15.73 -14.29
C ALA A 6 -41.95 -15.27 -13.02
N ASP A 7 -42.69 -15.03 -11.93
CA ASP A 7 -42.14 -14.57 -10.67
C ASP A 7 -41.21 -15.61 -10.01
N VAL A 8 -41.46 -16.91 -10.24
CA VAL A 8 -40.60 -18.00 -9.74
C VAL A 8 -39.26 -18.01 -10.48
N ILE A 9 -39.27 -17.71 -11.78
CA ILE A 9 -38.04 -17.60 -12.57
C ILE A 9 -37.24 -16.37 -12.12
N LYS A 10 -37.89 -15.22 -12.02
CA LYS A 10 -37.24 -13.96 -11.59
C LYS A 10 -36.70 -14.04 -10.17
N SER A 11 -37.40 -14.70 -9.25
CA SER A 11 -36.89 -14.92 -7.89
C SER A 11 -35.66 -15.82 -7.91
N GLY A 12 -35.68 -16.90 -8.70
CA GLY A 12 -34.53 -17.80 -8.84
C GLY A 12 -33.31 -17.12 -9.50
N GLU A 13 -33.53 -16.26 -10.50
CA GLU A 13 -32.46 -15.45 -11.10
C GLU A 13 -31.79 -14.55 -10.06
N ARG A 14 -32.60 -13.88 -9.22
CA ARG A 14 -32.08 -13.05 -8.13
C ARG A 14 -31.31 -13.86 -7.10
N GLU A 15 -31.85 -14.99 -6.64
CA GLU A 15 -31.19 -15.88 -5.67
C GLU A 15 -29.85 -16.42 -6.21
N LEU A 16 -29.79 -16.73 -7.50
CA LEU A 16 -28.56 -17.15 -8.16
C LEU A 16 -27.52 -16.03 -8.15
N ILE A 17 -27.91 -14.81 -8.52
CA ILE A 17 -27.01 -13.66 -8.51
C ILE A 17 -26.54 -13.35 -7.08
N ASP A 18 -27.43 -13.38 -6.10
CA ASP A 18 -27.11 -13.16 -4.69
C ASP A 18 -26.10 -14.20 -4.17
N SER A 19 -26.23 -15.46 -4.60
CA SER A 19 -25.24 -16.50 -4.27
C SER A 19 -23.88 -16.26 -4.92
N ILE A 20 -23.84 -15.72 -6.13
CA ILE A 20 -22.58 -15.42 -6.83
C ILE A 20 -21.88 -14.23 -6.17
N THR A 21 -22.61 -13.17 -5.81
CA THR A 21 -22.05 -11.99 -5.16
C THR A 21 -21.57 -12.29 -3.73
N ALA A 22 -22.20 -13.23 -3.04
CA ALA A 22 -21.75 -13.68 -1.72
C ALA A 22 -20.43 -14.47 -1.73
N ASP A 23 -20.15 -15.20 -2.82
CA ASP A 23 -18.93 -16.00 -2.99
C ASP A 23 -17.82 -15.26 -3.78
N LEU A 24 -18.10 -14.04 -4.21
CA LEU A 24 -17.18 -13.23 -5.02
C LEU A 24 -15.94 -12.85 -4.20
N ASP A 25 -14.75 -13.07 -4.77
CA ASP A 25 -13.50 -12.61 -4.16
C ASP A 25 -13.33 -11.10 -4.40
N TRP A 26 -13.70 -10.32 -3.39
CA TRP A 26 -13.58 -8.86 -3.41
C TRP A 26 -12.14 -8.39 -3.57
N SER A 27 -11.16 -9.14 -3.07
CA SER A 27 -9.74 -8.80 -3.23
C SER A 27 -9.36 -8.81 -4.72
N VAL A 28 -9.86 -9.79 -5.47
CA VAL A 28 -9.65 -9.86 -6.93
C VAL A 28 -10.36 -8.71 -7.65
N VAL A 29 -11.56 -8.34 -7.21
CA VAL A 29 -12.27 -7.16 -7.76
C VAL A 29 -11.46 -5.88 -7.54
N GLU A 30 -10.92 -5.69 -6.34
CA GLU A 30 -10.03 -4.56 -6.02
C GLU A 30 -8.77 -4.55 -6.90
N GLU A 31 -8.14 -5.71 -7.11
CA GLU A 31 -6.98 -5.83 -8.00
C GLU A 31 -7.30 -5.47 -9.45
N ILE A 32 -8.45 -5.92 -9.96
CA ILE A 32 -8.93 -5.56 -11.30
C ILE A 32 -9.10 -4.04 -11.39
N PHE A 33 -9.75 -3.43 -10.40
CA PHE A 33 -9.95 -1.98 -10.37
C PHE A 33 -8.63 -1.21 -10.34
N LYS A 34 -7.70 -1.64 -9.49
CA LYS A 34 -6.36 -1.04 -9.39
C LYS A 34 -5.62 -1.16 -10.72
N LYS A 35 -5.73 -2.29 -11.42
CA LYS A 35 -5.06 -2.52 -12.70
C LYS A 35 -5.61 -1.63 -13.83
N TYR A 36 -6.92 -1.45 -13.92
CA TYR A 36 -7.54 -0.72 -15.03
C TYR A 36 -7.64 0.79 -14.78
N HIS A 37 -7.78 1.21 -13.53
CA HIS A 37 -8.01 2.61 -13.19
C HIS A 37 -6.86 3.25 -12.41
N ASN A 38 -5.86 2.49 -11.97
CA ASN A 38 -4.74 2.98 -11.16
C ASN A 38 -5.18 3.65 -9.84
N LEU A 39 -6.41 3.36 -9.39
CA LEU A 39 -7.00 3.83 -8.14
C LEU A 39 -7.04 2.65 -7.18
N ALA A 40 -6.57 2.86 -5.95
CA ALA A 40 -6.84 1.91 -4.87
C ALA A 40 -8.18 2.29 -4.26
N ILE A 41 -8.97 1.27 -4.02
CA ILE A 41 -10.24 1.35 -3.35
C ILE A 41 -9.92 1.34 -1.85
N GLU A 42 -10.11 2.47 -1.18
CA GLU A 42 -10.08 2.54 0.30
C GLU A 42 -11.48 2.36 0.90
N GLU A 43 -12.53 2.49 0.09
CA GLU A 43 -13.94 2.50 0.53
C GLU A 43 -14.70 1.25 0.08
N GLU A 44 -15.83 1.00 0.74
CA GLU A 44 -16.69 -0.16 0.52
C GLU A 44 -17.21 -0.23 -0.93
N VAL A 45 -17.01 -1.39 -1.59
CA VAL A 45 -17.57 -1.69 -2.91
C VAL A 45 -19.05 -2.03 -2.76
N GLU A 46 -19.94 -1.27 -3.38
CA GLU A 46 -21.38 -1.49 -3.27
C GLU A 46 -21.91 -2.22 -4.52
N TYR A 47 -22.47 -3.40 -4.34
CA TYR A 47 -23.18 -4.09 -5.41
C TYR A 47 -24.51 -3.38 -5.74
N LYS A 48 -24.76 -3.13 -7.03
CA LYS A 48 -25.98 -2.45 -7.49
C LYS A 48 -26.98 -3.37 -8.16
N GLN A 49 -26.54 -4.13 -9.15
CA GLN A 49 -27.42 -5.00 -9.92
C GLN A 49 -26.62 -6.08 -10.64
N GLY A 50 -27.33 -7.15 -11.01
CA GLY A 50 -26.78 -8.25 -11.76
C GLY A 50 -27.82 -8.72 -12.77
N ASP A 51 -27.34 -9.19 -13.91
CA ASP A 51 -28.17 -9.63 -15.02
C ASP A 51 -27.56 -10.85 -15.71
N LEU A 52 -28.41 -11.67 -16.33
CA LEU A 52 -28.00 -12.79 -17.17
C LEU A 52 -28.01 -12.34 -18.62
N ILE A 53 -26.81 -12.29 -19.21
CA ILE A 53 -26.63 -11.87 -20.60
C ILE A 53 -26.14 -13.05 -21.45
N VAL A 54 -26.35 -12.97 -22.76
CA VAL A 54 -25.68 -13.88 -23.70
C VAL A 54 -24.42 -13.20 -24.18
N HIS A 55 -23.27 -13.77 -23.82
CA HIS A 55 -21.96 -13.34 -24.28
C HIS A 55 -21.29 -14.49 -25.03
N GLU A 56 -20.87 -14.25 -26.27
CA GLU A 56 -20.22 -15.27 -27.12
C GLU A 56 -21.00 -16.61 -27.21
N ASN A 57 -22.31 -16.50 -27.43
CA ASN A 57 -23.19 -17.66 -27.57
C ASN A 57 -23.27 -18.56 -26.31
N ARG A 58 -22.89 -18.01 -25.15
CA ARG A 58 -22.96 -18.64 -23.83
C ARG A 58 -23.69 -17.72 -22.85
N VAL A 59 -24.34 -18.31 -21.85
CA VAL A 59 -24.93 -17.54 -20.75
C VAL A 59 -23.79 -17.02 -19.87
N ALA A 60 -23.80 -15.73 -19.59
CA ALA A 60 -22.84 -15.04 -18.75
C ALA A 60 -23.56 -14.16 -17.73
N TYR A 61 -22.85 -13.83 -16.65
CA TYR A 61 -23.37 -13.01 -15.56
C TYR A 61 -22.71 -11.64 -15.63
N LYS A 62 -23.52 -10.60 -15.81
CA LYS A 62 -23.08 -9.21 -15.72
C LYS A 62 -23.38 -8.72 -14.32
N LEU A 63 -22.37 -8.27 -13.60
CA LEU A 63 -22.49 -7.71 -12.25
C LEU A 63 -22.00 -6.26 -12.28
N ASP A 64 -22.82 -5.34 -11.78
CA ASP A 64 -22.51 -3.92 -11.68
C ASP A 64 -22.26 -3.54 -10.23
N PHE A 65 -21.16 -2.82 -10.02
CA PHE A 65 -20.72 -2.33 -8.72
C PHE A 65 -20.46 -0.83 -8.79
N ASP A 66 -20.88 -0.12 -7.76
CA ASP A 66 -20.52 1.27 -7.53
C ASP A 66 -19.38 1.33 -6.52
N ILE A 67 -18.37 2.12 -6.87
CA ILE A 67 -17.18 2.28 -6.04
C ILE A 67 -16.99 3.76 -5.78
N LYS A 68 -16.79 4.09 -4.50
CA LYS A 68 -16.48 5.44 -4.07
C LYS A 68 -14.97 5.59 -3.95
N VAL A 69 -14.45 6.68 -4.50
CA VAL A 69 -13.03 7.01 -4.45
C VAL A 69 -12.85 8.41 -3.89
N ARG A 70 -11.91 8.59 -2.96
CA ARG A 70 -11.56 9.92 -2.48
C ARG A 70 -10.61 10.58 -3.46
N LEU A 71 -10.95 11.80 -3.84
CA LEU A 71 -10.14 12.67 -4.66
C LEU A 71 -9.73 13.91 -3.87
N SER A 72 -8.43 14.13 -3.73
CA SER A 72 -7.85 15.33 -3.14
C SER A 72 -7.15 16.13 -4.23
N ILE A 73 -7.47 17.42 -4.33
CA ILE A 73 -6.86 18.34 -5.31
C ILE A 73 -6.22 19.49 -4.53
N VAL A 74 -4.96 19.78 -4.86
CA VAL A 74 -4.23 20.91 -4.31
C VAL A 74 -4.13 21.99 -5.37
N ILE A 75 -4.57 23.19 -5.00
CA ILE A 75 -4.46 24.40 -5.81
C ILE A 75 -3.73 25.48 -5.02
N ASP A 76 -3.02 26.37 -5.71
CA ASP A 76 -2.38 27.52 -5.07
C ASP A 76 -3.36 28.69 -4.87
N ARG A 77 -2.85 29.79 -4.30
CA ARG A 77 -3.65 31.00 -4.02
C ARG A 77 -4.00 31.81 -5.25
N GLU A 78 -3.34 31.56 -6.38
CA GLU A 78 -3.58 32.20 -7.67
C GLU A 78 -4.59 31.40 -8.52
N GLY A 79 -4.95 30.19 -8.06
CA GLY A 79 -5.86 29.28 -8.72
C GLY A 79 -5.18 28.27 -9.65
N ASN A 80 -3.85 28.16 -9.63
CA ASN A 80 -3.13 27.17 -10.42
C ASN A 80 -3.21 25.78 -9.76
N TYR A 81 -3.34 24.75 -10.60
CA TYR A 81 -3.30 23.36 -10.17
C TYR A 81 -1.88 22.95 -9.76
N LEU A 82 -1.74 22.40 -8.56
CA LEU A 82 -0.47 21.92 -8.03
C LEU A 82 -0.35 20.40 -8.08
N SER A 83 -1.35 19.68 -7.56
CA SER A 83 -1.33 18.22 -7.54
C SER A 83 -2.71 17.60 -7.32
N ILE A 84 -2.80 16.32 -7.64
CA ILE A 84 -3.97 15.46 -7.40
C ILE A 84 -3.49 14.25 -6.60
N THR A 85 -4.30 13.79 -5.67
CA THR A 85 -4.03 12.60 -4.87
C THR A 85 -5.33 11.82 -4.74
N HIS A 86 -5.26 10.54 -5.01
CA HIS A 86 -6.39 9.62 -4.88
C HIS A 86 -6.16 8.68 -3.70
N SER A 87 -7.22 8.05 -3.19
CA SER A 87 -7.16 6.98 -2.18
C SER A 87 -6.14 5.85 -2.46
N GLY A 88 -5.63 5.73 -3.70
CA GLY A 88 -4.61 4.75 -4.05
C GLY A 88 -3.22 5.23 -4.34
N ASP A 89 -2.98 6.53 -4.29
CA ASP A 89 -1.62 7.04 -4.35
C ASP A 89 -0.96 6.73 -3.00
N ARG A 90 -0.31 5.57 -2.93
CA ARG A 90 0.82 5.43 -2.03
C ARG A 90 1.79 6.54 -2.42
N VAL A 91 1.77 7.62 -1.65
CA VAL A 91 2.71 8.73 -1.76
C VAL A 91 4.09 8.11 -1.85
N ASN A 92 4.65 8.07 -3.06
CA ASN A 92 6.06 7.78 -3.21
C ASN A 92 6.73 8.97 -2.53
N PRO A 93 7.47 8.78 -1.42
CA PRO A 93 8.14 9.91 -0.78
C PRO A 93 8.95 10.59 -1.86
N LEU A 94 8.81 11.92 -1.98
CA LEU A 94 9.69 12.69 -2.86
C LEU A 94 11.13 12.25 -2.55
N PRO A 95 11.98 12.03 -3.57
CA PRO A 95 13.36 11.67 -3.33
C PRO A 95 13.94 12.71 -2.39
N GLU A 96 14.39 12.25 -1.22
CA GLU A 96 15.05 13.09 -0.21
C GLU A 96 16.07 13.95 -0.95
N ALA A 97 15.86 15.27 -0.94
CA ALA A 97 16.85 16.20 -1.43
C ALA A 97 18.13 15.90 -0.67
N GLN A 98 19.13 15.35 -1.38
CA GLN A 98 20.44 15.07 -0.83
C GLN A 98 20.91 16.34 -0.14
N ALA A 99 21.01 16.29 1.19
CA ALA A 99 21.65 17.34 1.95
C ALA A 99 23.04 17.55 1.36
N PRO A 100 23.49 18.80 1.12
CA PRO A 100 24.79 19.04 0.52
C PRO A 100 25.87 18.34 1.35
N GLU A 101 26.64 17.46 0.71
CA GLU A 101 27.75 16.75 1.34
C GLU A 101 28.70 17.78 1.97
N GLU A 102 28.84 17.75 3.29
CA GLU A 102 29.88 18.50 3.98
C GLU A 102 31.25 17.96 3.54
N PRO A 103 32.24 18.84 3.25
CA PRO A 103 33.53 18.42 2.74
C PRO A 103 34.29 17.54 3.74
N PRO A 104 35.12 16.60 3.28
CA PRO A 104 35.71 15.58 4.14
C PRO A 104 36.72 16.18 5.11
N VAL A 105 36.46 16.01 6.41
CA VAL A 105 37.41 16.30 7.49
C VAL A 105 38.59 15.33 7.39
N GLN A 106 39.78 15.86 7.06
CA GLN A 106 41.02 15.10 7.07
C GLN A 106 41.41 14.73 8.52
N LYS A 107 41.55 13.43 8.81
CA LYS A 107 42.15 12.95 10.06
C LYS A 107 43.68 13.00 9.96
N PRO A 108 44.41 13.49 10.98
CA PRO A 108 45.87 13.52 10.95
C PRO A 108 46.46 12.11 11.10
N GLU A 109 47.58 11.92 10.39
CA GLU A 109 48.38 10.69 10.25
C GLU A 109 48.85 10.11 11.60
N GLN A 110 48.72 8.79 11.75
CA GLN A 110 49.34 8.02 12.84
C GLN A 110 50.78 7.64 12.45
N THR A 111 51.75 8.23 13.13
CA THR A 111 53.16 7.81 13.12
C THR A 111 53.34 6.52 13.93
N ARG A 112 54.14 5.59 13.39
CA ARG A 112 54.39 4.22 13.86
C ARG A 112 55.39 4.10 15.02
N GLU A 113 55.15 3.05 15.84
CA GLU A 113 56.07 2.20 16.64
C GLU A 113 56.91 2.88 17.74
N ILE A 114 57.20 2.31 18.92
CA ILE A 114 57.87 1.02 19.24
C ILE A 114 57.52 0.61 20.69
N GLY A 115 57.41 -0.68 20.98
CA GLY A 115 57.20 -1.23 22.33
C GLY A 115 58.43 -1.31 23.23
N ALA A 116 58.20 -1.40 24.55
CA ALA A 116 59.12 -1.96 25.53
C ALA A 116 58.35 -2.36 26.80
N SER A 117 58.56 -3.60 27.22
CA SER A 117 58.14 -4.24 28.47
C SER A 117 58.65 -3.52 29.72
N TYR A 118 57.85 -3.48 30.79
CA TYR A 118 58.35 -3.31 32.14
C TYR A 118 57.58 -4.18 33.13
N GLU A 119 58.03 -5.42 33.29
CA GLU A 119 58.02 -6.07 34.61
C GLU A 119 59.25 -5.59 35.39
N ALA A 120 59.07 -5.48 36.71
CA ALA A 120 60.10 -5.39 37.76
C ALA A 120 60.82 -4.05 38.03
N ALA A 121 60.29 -3.31 39.01
CA ALA A 121 61.06 -2.64 40.07
C ALA A 121 60.12 -2.44 41.27
N LEU A 122 60.16 -3.35 42.25
CA LEU A 122 60.80 -3.18 43.58
C LEU A 122 60.10 -2.11 44.44
N LEU A 123 59.26 -2.52 45.40
CA LEU A 123 59.66 -2.81 46.81
C LEU A 123 60.35 -1.61 47.47
N ASP A 124 59.61 -0.86 48.29
CA ASP A 124 59.87 -0.72 49.73
C ASP A 124 58.90 0.29 50.39
N MET A 125 58.77 0.14 51.72
CA MET A 125 58.00 0.92 52.71
C MET A 125 56.61 0.35 53.01
N ASP A 126 56.54 -0.79 53.68
CA ASP A 126 56.61 -0.96 55.15
C ASP A 126 55.56 -0.19 55.96
N SER A 127 54.69 -0.98 56.59
CA SER A 127 54.25 -0.90 57.99
C SER A 127 53.92 0.45 58.62
N GLU A 128 52.65 0.63 58.96
CA GLU A 128 52.12 1.24 60.21
C GLU A 128 50.59 0.99 60.15
N ASN A 129 50.01 -0.08 60.70
CA ASN A 129 49.79 -0.40 62.11
C ASN A 129 49.49 0.80 63.03
N ARG A 130 48.26 1.33 62.96
CA ARG A 130 47.42 1.52 64.15
C ARG A 130 45.95 1.74 63.83
#